data_AF-A0A438GQG2-F1
#
_entry.id   AF-A0A438GQG2-F1
#
_cell.length_a   1.000
_cell.length_b   1.000
_cell.length_c   1.000
_cell.angle_alpha   90.00
_cell.angle_beta   90.00
_cell.angle_gamma   90.00
#
_symmetry.space_group_name_H-M   'P 1'
#
loop_
_entity.id
_entity.type
_entity.pdbx_description
1 polymer ?
#
loop_
_entity_poly.entity_id
_entity_poly.type
_entity_poly.pdbx_seq_one_letter_code
_entity_poly.pdbx_strand_id
1 'polypeptide(L)'
;MGDGWTDNRQRTLINFLVYCPEGISFVKSVDASDIVKDATNLFQLFDEVIEWVSPLNVVHVVTDNATNYVAAGRLISQKHKHINWSPCAAHCLNLIFKDIGKIDHVAKLVRRASKVTIFVYNHVALLSWLRKREGWTEILRPGATRFATTFITLKSLHDHKHDLQALVTSKFFVDSRYSKDYKSQVAVSIILDNRFWNDCLIVVNLMSPLMRLLRIVDCDERPSMGYVYEGMYRVRLGIKKLFNYNERLYKPYTEIIKQRWDQQLKKSIHSAAYWLNPCFQYDQENFCNKPNVIGGVMDVIDQKVLKGKIETMNEMRLFRDRLGSFGRDLAYSSREVLQPDEWWRLHGYSAPHLQKLAIQILSQTASSSGCERNWSVFERIHTKRRNRLEHQRLNDLVYVYYNLRLKNRFYNKKRIYDPIDYACIDETNFWVVDDDQAAELDVEELENLLYEEGSIPINEVEGSSSHIDDEDGGDMAREGLDVENFGFPNAHFQSPYSNFPNE
;
A
#
# COMPACT_ATOMS: atom_id res chain seq x y z
N MET A 1 5.71 8.01 -2.67
CA MET A 1 4.95 7.03 -3.47
C MET A 1 4.07 7.77 -4.45
N GLY A 2 3.87 7.24 -5.65
CA GLY A 2 2.92 7.81 -6.61
C GLY A 2 2.23 6.72 -7.42
N ASP A 3 0.93 6.90 -7.65
CA ASP A 3 0.13 5.96 -8.45
C ASP A 3 -0.96 6.70 -9.23
N GLY A 4 -1.21 6.21 -10.44
CA GLY A 4 -2.17 6.78 -11.36
C GLY A 4 -3.43 5.92 -11.48
N TRP A 5 -4.58 6.58 -11.51
CA TRP A 5 -5.85 5.94 -11.84
C TRP A 5 -6.56 6.68 -12.94
N THR A 6 -7.25 5.92 -13.78
CA THR A 6 -8.09 6.45 -14.84
C THR A 6 -9.51 6.01 -14.58
N ASP A 7 -10.42 6.98 -14.48
CA ASP A 7 -11.83 6.72 -14.23
C ASP A 7 -12.56 6.24 -15.51
N ASN A 8 -13.81 5.82 -15.35
CA ASN A 8 -14.64 5.36 -16.47
C ASN A 8 -14.95 6.47 -17.51
N ARG A 9 -14.65 7.73 -17.19
CA ARG A 9 -14.81 8.91 -18.05
C ARG A 9 -13.47 9.34 -18.68
N GLN A 10 -12.44 8.50 -18.59
CA GLN A 10 -11.08 8.77 -19.08
C GLN A 10 -10.35 9.91 -18.36
N ARG A 11 -10.86 10.38 -17.21
CA ARG A 11 -10.10 11.32 -16.39
C ARG A 11 -8.98 10.57 -15.70
N THR A 12 -7.79 11.14 -15.73
CA THR A 12 -6.62 10.59 -15.07
C THR A 12 -6.30 11.42 -13.85
N LEU A 13 -6.15 10.76 -12.71
CA LEU A 13 -5.61 11.35 -11.50
C LEU A 13 -4.34 10.62 -11.09
N ILE A 14 -3.34 11.37 -10.62
CA ILE A 14 -2.11 10.82 -10.04
C ILE A 14 -2.02 11.29 -8.59
N ASN A 15 -2.01 10.35 -7.66
CA ASN A 15 -1.92 10.63 -6.23
C ASN A 15 -0.49 10.48 -5.75
N PHE A 16 -0.05 11.43 -4.92
CA PHE A 16 1.25 11.40 -4.26
C PHE A 16 1.07 11.30 -2.75
N LEU A 17 1.75 10.31 -2.16
CA LEU A 17 1.82 10.11 -0.72
C LEU A 17 3.29 10.06 -0.27
N VAL A 18 3.54 10.59 0.92
CA VAL A 18 4.84 10.53 1.60
C VAL A 18 4.69 9.64 2.82
N TYR A 19 5.69 8.81 3.06
CA TYR A 19 5.78 7.97 4.24
C TYR A 19 7.02 8.37 5.04
N CYS A 20 6.86 8.50 6.35
CA CYS A 20 7.94 8.68 7.31
C CYS A 20 7.67 7.81 8.55
N PRO A 21 8.61 7.70 9.52
CA PRO A 21 8.41 6.90 10.73
C PRO A 21 7.15 7.25 11.53
N GLU A 22 6.64 8.48 11.39
CA GLU A 22 5.42 8.97 12.03
C GLU A 22 4.14 8.52 11.31
N GLY A 23 4.26 8.00 10.09
CA GLY A 23 3.15 7.44 9.31
C GLY A 23 3.10 7.94 7.86
N ILE A 24 1.98 7.64 7.21
CA ILE A 24 1.70 8.05 5.84
C ILE A 24 0.91 9.36 5.81
N SER A 25 1.27 10.25 4.90
CA SER A 25 0.56 11.50 4.64
C SER A 25 0.28 11.63 3.14
N PHE A 26 -0.91 12.12 2.83
CA PHE A 26 -1.23 12.53 1.47
C PHE A 26 -0.68 13.92 1.19
N VAL A 27 -0.04 14.06 0.03
CA VAL A 27 0.61 15.31 -0.39
C VAL A 27 -0.27 16.06 -1.38
N LYS A 28 -0.52 15.48 -2.55
CA LYS A 28 -1.33 16.10 -3.59
C LYS A 28 -1.91 15.08 -4.55
N SER A 29 -2.97 15.48 -5.24
CA SER A 29 -3.47 14.82 -6.44
C SER A 29 -3.23 15.73 -7.64
N VAL A 30 -2.89 15.14 -8.78
CA VAL A 30 -2.70 15.86 -10.03
C VAL A 30 -3.68 15.31 -11.05
N ASP A 31 -4.51 16.19 -11.61
CA ASP A 31 -5.29 15.86 -12.79
C ASP A 31 -4.38 15.85 -14.02
N ALA A 32 -4.14 14.66 -14.54
CA ALA A 32 -3.30 14.42 -15.71
C ALA A 32 -4.15 13.94 -16.90
N SER A 33 -5.42 14.33 -16.95
CA SER A 33 -6.33 14.00 -18.07
C SER A 33 -5.86 14.61 -19.39
N ASP A 34 -5.35 15.84 -19.35
CA ASP A 34 -4.86 16.57 -20.54
C ASP A 34 -3.35 16.39 -20.77
N ILE A 35 -2.68 15.60 -19.91
CA ILE A 35 -1.23 15.39 -19.96
C ILE A 35 -0.93 14.05 -20.62
N VAL A 36 -0.03 14.07 -21.62
CA VAL A 36 0.52 12.83 -22.18
C VAL A 36 1.35 12.15 -21.09
N LYS A 37 0.92 10.96 -20.64
CA LYS A 37 1.59 10.16 -19.60
C LYS A 37 2.89 9.50 -20.10
N ASP A 38 3.75 10.24 -20.80
CA ASP A 38 5.08 9.73 -21.13
C ASP A 38 6.00 9.76 -19.90
N ALA A 39 7.17 9.16 -20.05
CA ALA A 39 8.15 9.07 -18.97
C ALA A 39 8.63 10.45 -18.48
N THR A 40 8.69 11.44 -19.36
CA THR A 40 9.24 12.77 -19.08
C THR A 40 8.27 13.59 -18.24
N ASN A 41 7.00 13.63 -18.61
CA ASN A 41 5.99 14.36 -17.86
C ASN A 41 5.75 13.72 -16.49
N LEU A 42 5.71 12.38 -16.42
CA LEU A 42 5.67 11.68 -15.14
C LEU A 42 6.89 12.02 -14.28
N PHE A 43 8.09 11.98 -14.85
CA PHE A 43 9.31 12.36 -14.14
C PHE A 43 9.22 13.77 -13.56
N GLN A 44 8.75 14.76 -14.33
CA GLN A 44 8.60 16.14 -13.85
C GLN A 44 7.64 16.23 -12.65
N LEU A 45 6.52 15.51 -12.68
CA LEU A 45 5.57 15.48 -11.55
C LEU A 45 6.18 14.87 -10.28
N PHE A 46 6.92 13.76 -10.41
CA PHE A 46 7.62 13.16 -9.28
C PHE A 46 8.75 14.06 -8.77
N ASP A 47 9.48 14.70 -9.68
CA ASP A 47 10.60 15.57 -9.38
C ASP A 47 10.13 16.81 -8.60
N GLU A 48 9.01 17.42 -8.99
CA GLU A 48 8.39 18.53 -8.25
C GLU A 48 8.07 18.14 -6.79
N VAL A 49 7.54 16.93 -6.57
CA VAL A 49 7.26 16.42 -5.22
C VAL A 49 8.56 16.17 -4.45
N ILE A 50 9.61 15.65 -5.11
CA ILE A 50 10.93 15.44 -4.50
C ILE A 50 11.55 16.77 -4.08
N GLU A 51 11.49 17.80 -4.93
CA GLU A 51 11.99 19.14 -4.60
C GLU A 51 11.19 19.76 -3.46
N TRP A 52 9.87 19.60 -3.44
CA TRP A 52 9.00 20.08 -2.35
C TRP A 52 9.34 19.44 -0.99
N VAL A 53 9.58 18.12 -0.94
CA VAL A 53 10.01 17.42 0.29
C VAL A 53 11.46 17.78 0.67
N SER A 54 12.24 18.32 -0.27
CA SER A 54 13.69 18.36 -0.32
C SER A 54 14.32 17.01 -0.70
N PRO A 55 15.19 16.96 -1.74
CA PRO A 55 15.85 15.72 -2.16
C PRO A 55 16.65 15.03 -1.05
N LEU A 56 17.19 15.78 -0.08
CA LEU A 56 17.98 15.22 1.02
C LEU A 56 17.13 14.45 2.04
N ASN A 57 15.82 14.74 2.10
CA ASN A 57 14.87 14.05 2.96
C ASN A 57 14.24 12.83 2.28
N VAL A 58 14.39 12.70 0.96
CA VAL A 58 13.81 11.59 0.20
C VAL A 58 14.78 10.42 0.18
N VAL A 59 14.30 9.30 0.72
CA VAL A 59 15.06 8.06 0.85
C VAL A 59 14.74 7.12 -0.32
N HIS A 60 13.47 7.03 -0.71
CA HIS A 60 13.01 6.04 -1.67
C HIS A 60 11.75 6.52 -2.38
N VAL A 61 11.67 6.27 -3.69
CA VAL A 61 10.47 6.51 -4.50
C VAL A 61 9.92 5.17 -5.00
N VAL A 62 8.64 4.95 -4.71
CA VAL A 62 7.86 3.81 -5.22
C VAL A 62 6.87 4.31 -6.27
N THR A 63 6.85 3.66 -7.42
CA THR A 63 5.93 3.92 -8.52
C THR A 63 5.18 2.66 -8.93
N ASP A 64 4.14 2.80 -9.75
CA ASP A 64 3.54 1.64 -10.43
C ASP A 64 4.54 0.93 -11.38
N ASN A 65 4.11 -0.21 -11.94
CA ASN A 65 4.95 -1.04 -12.82
C ASN A 65 4.64 -0.84 -14.31
N ALA A 66 3.80 0.12 -14.68
CA ALA A 66 3.55 0.48 -16.06
C ALA A 66 4.83 1.03 -16.70
N THR A 67 4.99 0.80 -18.00
CA THR A 67 6.23 1.09 -18.74
C THR A 67 6.71 2.54 -18.55
N ASN A 68 5.79 3.51 -18.57
CA ASN A 68 6.14 4.92 -18.48
C ASN A 68 6.55 5.33 -17.06
N TYR A 69 5.95 4.75 -16.02
CA TYR A 69 6.38 4.96 -14.63
C TYR A 69 7.73 4.30 -14.35
N VAL A 70 7.98 3.11 -14.91
CA VAL A 70 9.30 2.47 -14.84
C VAL A 70 10.37 3.33 -15.50
N ALA A 71 10.07 3.93 -16.65
CA ALA A 71 10.99 4.85 -17.32
C ALA A 71 11.19 6.14 -16.51
N ALA A 72 10.12 6.73 -15.97
CA ALA A 72 10.19 7.91 -15.10
C ALA A 72 11.03 7.63 -13.83
N GLY A 73 10.83 6.48 -13.19
CA GLY A 73 11.61 6.05 -12.03
C GLY A 73 13.10 5.91 -12.31
N ARG A 74 13.48 5.46 -13.51
CA ARG A 74 14.89 5.45 -13.95
C ARG A 74 15.44 6.86 -14.12
N LEU A 75 14.66 7.80 -14.63
CA LEU A 75 15.07 9.22 -14.73
C LEU A 75 15.27 9.83 -13.33
N ILE A 76 14.41 9.50 -12.36
CA ILE A 76 14.57 9.91 -10.95
C ILE A 76 15.92 9.43 -10.42
N SER A 77 16.24 8.14 -10.58
CA SER A 77 17.53 7.58 -10.12
C SER A 77 18.75 8.18 -10.84
N GLN A 78 18.58 8.71 -12.06
CA GLN A 78 19.66 9.39 -12.79
C GLN A 78 19.90 10.81 -12.28
N LYS A 79 18.83 11.59 -12.06
CA LYS A 79 18.92 12.96 -11.52
C LYS A 79 19.36 12.94 -10.05
N HIS A 80 18.71 12.10 -9.25
CA HIS A 80 18.91 12.02 -7.80
C HIS A 80 19.59 10.71 -7.42
N LYS A 81 20.92 10.66 -7.58
CA LYS A 81 21.72 9.43 -7.39
C LYS A 81 21.63 8.82 -5.97
N HIS A 82 21.29 9.63 -4.98
CA HIS A 82 21.12 9.21 -3.58
C HIS A 82 19.72 8.69 -3.25
N ILE A 83 18.76 8.83 -4.18
CA ILE A 83 17.40 8.36 -4.01
C ILE A 83 17.25 7.00 -4.69
N ASN A 84 16.84 5.99 -3.91
CA ASN A 84 16.48 4.70 -4.47
C ASN A 84 15.14 4.81 -5.20
N TRP A 85 14.97 4.05 -6.27
CA TRP A 85 13.68 3.83 -6.91
C TRP A 85 13.37 2.32 -6.96
N SER A 86 12.10 1.97 -6.72
CA SER A 86 11.61 0.63 -7.04
C SER A 86 10.18 0.66 -7.58
N PRO A 87 9.81 -0.33 -8.41
CA PRO A 87 8.41 -0.59 -8.71
C PRO A 87 7.66 -1.06 -7.45
N CYS A 88 6.35 -0.92 -7.47
CA CYS A 88 5.44 -1.30 -6.40
C CYS A 88 5.40 -2.83 -6.21
N ALA A 89 5.70 -3.27 -4.98
CA ALA A 89 5.68 -4.69 -4.60
C ALA A 89 4.27 -5.29 -4.72
N ALA A 90 3.23 -4.59 -4.25
CA ALA A 90 1.86 -5.07 -4.34
C ALA A 90 1.39 -5.22 -5.80
N HIS A 91 1.75 -4.26 -6.66
CA HIS A 91 1.45 -4.36 -8.07
C HIS A 91 2.19 -5.55 -8.72
N CYS A 92 3.46 -5.78 -8.35
CA CYS A 92 4.20 -6.96 -8.80
C CYS A 92 3.51 -8.27 -8.39
N LEU A 93 3.04 -8.39 -7.14
CA LEU A 93 2.31 -9.56 -6.66
C LEU A 93 0.97 -9.74 -7.40
N ASN A 94 0.25 -8.66 -7.67
CA ASN A 94 -0.96 -8.68 -8.52
C ASN A 94 -0.66 -9.19 -9.94
N LEU A 95 0.49 -8.84 -10.53
CA LEU A 95 0.91 -9.39 -11.82
C LEU A 95 1.27 -10.88 -11.75
N ILE A 96 1.83 -11.35 -10.63
CA ILE A 96 2.03 -12.79 -10.39
C ILE A 96 0.69 -13.53 -10.36
N PHE A 97 -0.31 -13.00 -9.62
CA PHE A 97 -1.66 -13.56 -9.61
C PHE A 97 -2.26 -13.60 -11.02
N LYS A 98 -2.09 -12.53 -11.80
CA LYS A 98 -2.53 -12.46 -13.20
C LYS A 98 -1.95 -13.58 -14.05
N ASP A 99 -0.64 -13.79 -13.96
CA ASP A 99 0.05 -14.78 -14.80
C ASP A 99 -0.27 -16.21 -14.38
N ILE A 100 -0.37 -16.48 -13.07
CA ILE A 100 -0.83 -17.79 -12.59
C ILE A 100 -2.28 -18.05 -13.04
N GLY A 101 -3.13 -17.02 -13.01
CA GLY A 101 -4.52 -17.10 -13.50
C GLY A 101 -4.64 -17.47 -14.98
N LYS A 102 -3.59 -17.27 -15.79
CA LYS A 102 -3.56 -17.66 -17.21
C LYS A 102 -3.17 -19.12 -17.44
N ILE A 103 -2.65 -19.83 -16.44
CA ILE A 103 -2.30 -21.24 -16.59
C ILE A 103 -3.58 -22.04 -16.89
N ASP A 104 -3.56 -22.87 -17.93
CA ASP A 104 -4.75 -23.53 -18.47
C ASP A 104 -5.69 -24.16 -17.45
N HIS A 105 -5.16 -24.93 -16.50
CA HIS A 105 -5.99 -25.59 -15.49
C HIS A 105 -6.58 -24.59 -14.48
N VAL A 106 -5.83 -23.54 -14.11
CA VAL A 106 -6.31 -22.45 -13.24
C VAL A 106 -7.38 -21.63 -13.97
N ALA A 107 -7.13 -21.24 -15.21
CA ALA A 107 -8.08 -20.49 -16.04
C ALA A 107 -9.39 -21.27 -16.24
N LYS A 108 -9.29 -22.58 -16.50
CA LYS A 108 -10.45 -23.48 -16.60
C LYS A 108 -11.23 -23.53 -15.29
N LEU A 109 -10.55 -23.64 -14.15
CA LEU A 109 -11.16 -23.67 -12.83
C LEU A 109 -11.90 -22.37 -12.51
N VAL A 110 -11.27 -21.22 -12.71
CA VAL A 110 -11.87 -19.89 -12.50
C VAL A 110 -13.10 -19.69 -13.39
N ARG A 111 -13.05 -20.15 -14.65
CA ARG A 111 -14.20 -20.11 -15.55
C ARG A 111 -15.36 -21.00 -15.07
N ARG A 112 -15.08 -22.18 -14.52
CA ARG A 112 -16.10 -23.06 -13.92
C ARG A 112 -16.72 -22.41 -12.68
N ALA A 113 -15.90 -21.87 -11.78
CA ALA A 113 -16.34 -21.13 -10.61
C ALA A 113 -17.25 -19.94 -10.98
N SER A 114 -16.87 -19.19 -12.03
CA SER A 114 -17.66 -18.06 -12.54
C SER A 114 -19.05 -18.49 -13.04
N LYS A 115 -19.19 -19.68 -13.65
CA LYS A 115 -20.50 -20.19 -14.05
C LYS A 115 -21.41 -20.45 -12.85
N VAL A 116 -20.85 -20.96 -11.76
CA VAL A 116 -21.60 -21.21 -10.51
C VAL A 116 -22.04 -19.89 -9.89
N THR A 117 -21.14 -18.92 -9.76
CA THR A 117 -21.49 -17.62 -9.16
C THR A 117 -22.51 -16.87 -10.02
N ILE A 118 -22.30 -16.77 -11.34
CA ILE A 118 -23.27 -16.15 -12.26
C ILE A 118 -24.64 -16.83 -12.15
N PHE A 119 -24.67 -18.17 -12.09
CA PHE A 119 -25.92 -18.91 -11.94
C PHE A 119 -26.66 -18.55 -10.64
N VAL A 120 -25.98 -18.55 -9.50
CA VAL A 120 -26.60 -18.23 -8.20
C VAL A 120 -27.12 -16.79 -8.17
N TYR A 121 -26.28 -15.82 -8.58
CA TYR A 121 -26.61 -14.40 -8.47
C TYR A 121 -27.64 -13.91 -9.48
N ASN A 122 -27.79 -14.59 -10.63
CA ASN A 122 -28.83 -14.24 -11.59
C ASN A 122 -30.23 -14.72 -11.16
N HIS A 123 -30.33 -15.59 -10.15
CA HIS A 123 -31.59 -16.14 -9.68
C HIS A 123 -31.89 -15.71 -8.26
N VAL A 124 -32.65 -14.61 -8.11
CA VAL A 124 -33.02 -14.01 -6.82
C VAL A 124 -33.59 -15.02 -5.83
N ALA A 125 -34.41 -15.98 -6.30
CA ALA A 125 -34.99 -17.02 -5.45
C ALA A 125 -33.93 -18.00 -4.89
N LEU A 126 -32.91 -18.36 -5.68
CA LEU A 126 -31.81 -19.21 -5.22
C LEU A 126 -30.94 -18.47 -4.21
N LEU A 127 -30.62 -17.21 -4.50
CA LEU A 127 -29.85 -16.36 -3.59
C LEU A 127 -30.59 -16.13 -2.27
N SER A 128 -31.91 -15.89 -2.33
CA SER A 128 -32.75 -15.72 -1.14
C SER A 128 -32.81 -17.01 -0.31
N TRP A 129 -32.76 -18.18 -0.94
CA TRP A 129 -32.67 -19.46 -0.24
C TRP A 129 -31.34 -19.60 0.50
N LEU A 130 -30.22 -19.26 -0.16
CA LEU A 130 -28.88 -19.33 0.44
C LEU A 130 -28.73 -18.36 1.61
N ARG A 131 -29.24 -17.13 1.49
CA ARG A 131 -29.23 -16.10 2.56
C ARG A 131 -29.97 -16.50 3.83
N LYS A 132 -30.83 -17.51 3.79
CA LYS A 132 -31.53 -18.03 4.98
C LYS A 132 -30.70 -19.05 5.75
N ARG A 133 -29.57 -19.50 5.23
CA ARG A 133 -28.69 -20.44 5.92
C ARG A 133 -27.88 -19.71 6.98
N GLU A 134 -27.73 -20.36 8.11
CA GLU A 134 -26.87 -19.88 9.20
C GLU A 134 -25.43 -19.75 8.70
N GLY A 135 -24.78 -18.62 8.99
CA GLY A 135 -23.40 -18.36 8.57
C GLY A 135 -23.22 -17.99 7.09
N TRP A 136 -24.29 -17.79 6.31
CA TRP A 136 -24.15 -17.35 4.92
C TRP A 136 -23.55 -15.94 4.83
N THR A 137 -22.51 -15.82 4.00
CA THR A 137 -21.92 -14.54 3.59
C THR A 137 -22.00 -14.41 2.08
N GLU A 138 -22.12 -13.19 1.57
CA GLU A 138 -22.11 -12.98 0.12
C GLU A 138 -20.76 -13.42 -0.48
N ILE A 139 -20.82 -14.14 -1.60
CA ILE A 139 -19.63 -14.50 -2.35
C ILE A 139 -19.04 -13.24 -2.97
N LEU A 140 -17.81 -12.92 -2.59
CA LEU A 140 -17.09 -11.77 -3.10
C LEU A 140 -16.98 -11.85 -4.63
N ARG A 141 -17.23 -10.74 -5.33
CA ARG A 141 -17.07 -10.67 -6.78
C ARG A 141 -15.64 -10.23 -7.14
N PRO A 142 -15.02 -10.79 -8.20
CA PRO A 142 -13.72 -10.32 -8.64
C PRO A 142 -13.76 -8.83 -9.03
N GLY A 143 -12.84 -8.03 -8.50
CA GLY A 143 -12.62 -6.66 -8.91
C GLY A 143 -11.77 -6.60 -10.17
N ALA A 144 -12.20 -5.82 -11.16
CA ALA A 144 -11.56 -5.76 -12.49
C ALA A 144 -10.06 -5.38 -12.46
N THR A 145 -9.62 -4.65 -11.43
CA THR A 145 -8.27 -4.11 -11.30
C THR A 145 -7.39 -4.83 -10.28
N ARG A 146 -7.90 -5.85 -9.58
CA ARG A 146 -7.15 -6.57 -8.51
C ARG A 146 -7.19 -8.07 -8.72
N PHE A 147 -6.21 -8.63 -9.42
CA PHE A 147 -6.17 -10.05 -9.78
C PHE A 147 -6.27 -11.00 -8.59
N ALA A 148 -5.75 -10.60 -7.41
CA ALA A 148 -5.90 -11.33 -6.16
C ALA A 148 -7.37 -11.63 -5.79
N THR A 149 -8.31 -10.73 -6.13
CA THR A 149 -9.74 -10.90 -5.83
C THR A 149 -10.37 -12.12 -6.51
N THR A 150 -9.81 -12.57 -7.64
CA THR A 150 -10.24 -13.80 -8.30
C THR A 150 -10.07 -15.01 -7.39
N PHE A 151 -8.95 -15.07 -6.66
CA PHE A 151 -8.64 -16.17 -5.76
C PHE A 151 -9.32 -16.04 -4.40
N ILE A 152 -9.58 -14.81 -3.94
CA ILE A 152 -10.50 -14.55 -2.80
C ILE A 152 -11.90 -15.07 -3.12
N THR A 153 -12.41 -14.78 -4.32
CA THR A 153 -13.70 -15.28 -4.81
C THR A 153 -13.72 -16.81 -4.83
N LEU A 154 -12.65 -17.43 -5.31
CA LEU A 154 -12.53 -18.90 -5.35
C LEU A 154 -12.57 -19.53 -3.95
N LYS A 155 -11.89 -18.90 -2.97
CA LYS A 155 -11.93 -19.32 -1.57
C LYS A 155 -13.34 -19.18 -0.99
N SER A 156 -13.96 -18.02 -1.14
CA SER A 156 -15.33 -17.77 -0.67
C SER A 156 -16.33 -18.75 -1.29
N LEU A 157 -16.19 -19.05 -2.58
CA LEU A 157 -17.01 -20.07 -3.24
C LEU A 157 -16.78 -21.47 -2.63
N HIS A 158 -15.54 -21.85 -2.37
CA HIS A 158 -15.19 -23.13 -1.75
C HIS A 158 -15.76 -23.27 -0.33
N ASP A 159 -15.75 -22.20 0.46
CA ASP A 159 -16.31 -22.20 1.82
C ASP A 159 -17.82 -22.48 1.81
N HIS A 160 -18.52 -22.00 0.79
CA HIS A 160 -19.93 -22.27 0.56
C HIS A 160 -20.22 -23.58 -0.19
N LYS A 161 -19.25 -24.50 -0.33
CA LYS A 161 -19.44 -25.79 -1.01
C LYS A 161 -20.68 -26.54 -0.51
N HIS A 162 -20.79 -26.72 0.80
CA HIS A 162 -21.88 -27.50 1.39
C HIS A 162 -23.23 -26.81 1.24
N ASP A 163 -23.26 -25.48 1.31
CA ASP A 163 -24.47 -24.69 1.11
C ASP A 163 -24.99 -24.81 -0.32
N LEU A 164 -24.07 -24.73 -1.30
CA LEU A 164 -24.38 -24.85 -2.72
C LEU A 164 -24.80 -26.27 -3.10
N GLN A 165 -24.15 -27.30 -2.55
CA GLN A 165 -24.55 -28.70 -2.76
C GLN A 165 -25.93 -28.98 -2.17
N ALA A 166 -26.23 -28.44 -0.98
CA ALA A 166 -27.54 -28.55 -0.37
C ALA A 166 -28.61 -27.79 -1.17
N LEU A 167 -28.28 -26.63 -1.75
CA LEU A 167 -29.20 -25.88 -2.61
C LEU A 167 -29.64 -26.75 -3.79
N VAL A 168 -28.69 -27.27 -4.58
CA VAL A 168 -29.00 -28.00 -5.82
C VAL A 168 -29.63 -29.37 -5.61
N THR A 169 -29.54 -29.91 -4.39
CA THR A 169 -30.18 -31.18 -3.99
C THR A 169 -31.48 -30.96 -3.20
N SER A 170 -31.82 -29.72 -2.86
CA SER A 170 -33.05 -29.41 -2.12
C SER A 170 -34.31 -29.65 -2.94
N LYS A 171 -35.42 -30.02 -2.28
CA LYS A 171 -36.75 -30.07 -2.91
C LYS A 171 -37.12 -28.75 -3.57
N PHE A 172 -36.79 -27.63 -2.91
CA PHE A 172 -36.98 -26.28 -3.44
C PHE A 172 -36.37 -26.12 -4.84
N PHE A 173 -35.16 -26.61 -5.06
CA PHE A 173 -34.50 -26.53 -6.36
C PHE A 173 -35.04 -27.54 -7.35
N VAL A 174 -35.17 -28.80 -6.95
CA VAL A 174 -35.59 -29.91 -7.82
C VAL A 174 -36.98 -29.66 -8.41
N ASP A 175 -37.92 -29.18 -7.60
CA ASP A 175 -39.30 -28.92 -8.00
C ASP A 175 -39.46 -27.58 -8.76
N SER A 176 -38.41 -26.76 -8.80
CA SER A 176 -38.45 -25.45 -9.45
C SER A 176 -38.31 -25.52 -10.97
N ARG A 177 -38.70 -24.44 -11.66
CA ARG A 177 -38.40 -24.26 -13.09
C ARG A 177 -36.88 -24.19 -13.39
N TYR A 178 -36.05 -23.89 -12.38
CA TYR A 178 -34.62 -23.71 -12.56
C TYR A 178 -33.92 -25.04 -12.80
N SER A 179 -34.44 -26.18 -12.31
CA SER A 179 -33.82 -27.51 -12.54
C SER A 179 -33.84 -27.94 -14.01
N LYS A 180 -34.72 -27.34 -14.83
CA LYS A 180 -34.95 -27.71 -16.24
C LYS A 180 -34.14 -26.88 -17.24
N ASP A 181 -33.49 -25.80 -16.80
CA ASP A 181 -32.69 -24.95 -17.69
C ASP A 181 -31.32 -25.56 -18.01
N TYR A 182 -30.87 -25.46 -19.26
CA TYR A 182 -29.56 -25.98 -19.67
C TYR A 182 -28.40 -25.32 -18.92
N LYS A 183 -28.45 -23.99 -18.71
CA LYS A 183 -27.40 -23.27 -17.96
C LYS A 183 -27.36 -23.73 -16.49
N SER A 184 -28.54 -24.02 -15.93
CA SER A 184 -28.67 -24.61 -14.60
C SER A 184 -28.04 -26.00 -14.52
N GLN A 185 -28.29 -26.90 -15.49
CA GLN A 185 -27.66 -28.23 -15.50
C GLN A 185 -26.13 -28.14 -15.55
N VAL A 186 -25.57 -27.19 -16.30
CA VAL A 186 -24.12 -26.93 -16.30
C VAL A 186 -23.65 -26.53 -14.91
N ALA A 187 -24.32 -25.59 -14.23
CA ALA A 187 -23.94 -25.18 -12.87
C ALA A 187 -24.07 -26.32 -11.85
N VAL A 188 -25.16 -27.09 -11.89
CA VAL A 188 -25.38 -28.27 -11.03
C VAL A 188 -24.29 -29.31 -11.22
N SER A 189 -23.92 -29.62 -12.47
CA SER A 189 -22.83 -30.57 -12.74
C SER A 189 -21.48 -30.13 -12.19
N ILE A 190 -21.23 -28.82 -12.11
CA ILE A 190 -20.03 -28.26 -11.49
C ILE A 190 -20.13 -28.34 -9.96
N ILE A 191 -21.27 -27.97 -9.38
CA ILE A 191 -21.49 -27.99 -7.92
C ILE A 191 -21.41 -29.41 -7.34
N LEU A 192 -21.85 -30.42 -8.08
CA LEU A 192 -21.79 -31.82 -7.66
C LEU A 192 -20.46 -32.50 -7.99
N ASP A 193 -19.56 -31.86 -8.74
CA ASP A 193 -18.25 -32.41 -9.06
C ASP A 193 -17.27 -32.24 -7.89
N ASN A 194 -16.95 -33.34 -7.20
CA ASN A 194 -15.96 -33.32 -6.12
C ASN A 194 -14.54 -32.97 -6.59
N ARG A 195 -14.18 -33.22 -7.85
CA ARG A 195 -12.87 -32.83 -8.38
C ARG A 195 -12.76 -31.32 -8.49
N PHE A 196 -13.83 -30.64 -8.93
CA PHE A 196 -13.90 -29.17 -8.96
C PHE A 196 -13.58 -28.55 -7.59
N TRP A 197 -14.18 -29.07 -6.52
CA TRP A 197 -13.93 -28.56 -5.17
C TRP A 197 -12.51 -28.84 -4.67
N ASN A 198 -11.99 -30.03 -4.94
CA ASN A 198 -10.60 -30.37 -4.60
C ASN A 198 -9.61 -29.47 -5.36
N ASP A 199 -9.84 -29.21 -6.64
CA ASP A 199 -9.04 -28.30 -7.45
C ASP A 199 -9.11 -26.86 -6.91
N CYS A 200 -10.30 -26.41 -6.47
CA CYS A 200 -10.46 -25.12 -5.78
C CYS A 200 -9.58 -25.04 -4.54
N LEU A 201 -9.63 -26.05 -3.67
CA LEU A 201 -8.83 -26.09 -2.45
C LEU A 201 -7.33 -26.05 -2.74
N ILE A 202 -6.87 -26.82 -3.73
CA ILE A 202 -5.46 -26.85 -4.14
C ILE A 202 -5.01 -25.46 -4.62
N VAL A 203 -5.77 -24.82 -5.52
CA VAL A 203 -5.43 -23.48 -6.05
C VAL A 203 -5.50 -22.41 -4.96
N VAL A 204 -6.45 -22.50 -4.05
CA VAL A 204 -6.57 -21.64 -2.87
C VAL A 204 -5.32 -21.77 -1.99
N ASN A 205 -4.91 -22.99 -1.63
CA ASN A 205 -3.73 -23.23 -0.81
C ASN A 205 -2.43 -22.80 -1.52
N LEU A 206 -2.37 -22.98 -2.83
CA LEU A 206 -1.28 -22.50 -3.67
C LEU A 206 -1.13 -20.98 -3.62
N MET A 207 -2.25 -20.24 -3.59
CA MET A 207 -2.24 -18.78 -3.51
C MET A 207 -1.99 -18.24 -2.10
N SER A 208 -2.18 -19.04 -1.05
CA SER A 208 -2.01 -18.63 0.36
C SER A 208 -0.74 -17.82 0.61
N PRO A 209 0.46 -18.31 0.23
CA PRO A 209 1.68 -17.59 0.55
C PRO A 209 1.77 -16.23 -0.14
N LEU A 210 1.30 -16.15 -1.39
CA LEU A 210 1.25 -14.90 -2.15
C LEU A 210 0.28 -13.90 -1.52
N MET A 211 -0.86 -14.38 -1.01
CA MET A 211 -1.87 -13.53 -0.35
C MET A 211 -1.33 -12.96 0.96
N ARG A 212 -0.58 -13.75 1.74
CA ARG A 212 0.08 -13.27 2.95
C ARG A 212 1.13 -12.20 2.66
N LEU A 213 2.01 -12.46 1.69
CA LEU A 213 3.00 -11.46 1.29
C LEU A 213 2.35 -10.18 0.76
N LEU A 214 1.27 -10.31 -0.02
CA LEU A 214 0.52 -9.16 -0.52
C LEU A 214 0.03 -8.28 0.64
N ARG A 215 -0.49 -8.87 1.71
CA ARG A 215 -0.95 -8.12 2.89
C ARG A 215 0.16 -7.39 3.62
N ILE A 216 1.32 -8.02 3.75
CA ILE A 216 2.49 -7.41 4.41
C ILE A 216 2.91 -6.16 3.62
N VAL A 217 3.00 -6.27 2.28
CA VAL A 217 3.44 -5.13 1.45
C VAL A 217 2.35 -4.10 1.20
N ASP A 218 1.07 -4.49 1.29
CA ASP A 218 -0.08 -3.58 1.22
C ASP A 218 -0.35 -2.88 2.55
N CYS A 219 0.30 -3.27 3.65
CA CYS A 219 0.08 -2.61 4.93
C CYS A 219 0.74 -1.22 4.94
N ASP A 220 -0.05 -0.18 5.23
CA ASP A 220 0.47 1.20 5.39
C ASP A 220 0.80 1.53 6.85
N GLU A 221 0.59 0.57 7.78
CA GLU A 221 0.75 0.78 9.23
C GLU A 221 2.19 0.52 9.70
N ARG A 222 2.91 -0.41 9.05
CA ARG A 222 4.28 -0.76 9.40
C ARG A 222 5.18 -0.84 8.16
N PRO A 223 6.47 -0.46 8.27
CA PRO A 223 7.41 -0.61 7.19
C PRO A 223 7.53 -2.06 6.69
N SER A 224 7.31 -2.27 5.40
CA SER A 224 7.31 -3.61 4.81
C SER A 224 8.63 -3.95 4.08
N MET A 225 9.50 -2.96 3.85
CA MET A 225 10.69 -3.09 3.01
C MET A 225 11.64 -4.20 3.48
N GLY A 226 11.81 -4.32 4.80
CA GLY A 226 12.64 -5.35 5.44
C GLY A 226 12.19 -6.80 5.19
N TYR A 227 10.96 -7.03 4.72
CA TYR A 227 10.35 -8.36 4.64
C TYR A 227 10.11 -8.84 3.20
N VAL A 228 10.25 -7.97 2.18
CA VAL A 228 9.90 -8.31 0.79
C VAL A 228 10.76 -9.44 0.24
N TYR A 229 12.08 -9.38 0.43
CA TYR A 229 13.02 -10.36 -0.11
C TYR A 229 12.77 -11.76 0.47
N GLU A 230 12.69 -11.84 1.80
CA GLU A 230 12.41 -13.09 2.51
C GLU A 230 11.02 -13.61 2.20
N GLY A 231 10.03 -12.71 2.16
CA GLY A 231 8.66 -13.06 1.76
C GLY A 231 8.60 -13.73 0.39
N MET A 232 9.31 -13.21 -0.61
CA MET A 232 9.37 -13.82 -1.94
C MET A 232 10.05 -15.21 -1.93
N TYR A 233 11.03 -15.41 -1.07
CA TYR A 233 11.63 -16.73 -0.84
C TYR A 233 10.61 -17.70 -0.19
N ARG A 234 9.96 -17.27 0.90
CA ARG A 234 8.95 -18.05 1.63
C ARG A 234 7.74 -18.41 0.79
N VAL A 235 7.29 -17.52 -0.09
CA VAL A 235 6.26 -17.83 -1.08
C VAL A 235 6.65 -19.04 -1.92
N ARG A 236 7.86 -19.04 -2.48
CA ARG A 236 8.35 -20.16 -3.30
C ARG A 236 8.52 -21.43 -2.47
N LEU A 237 8.94 -21.29 -1.20
CA LEU A 237 9.08 -22.42 -0.28
C LEU A 237 7.71 -23.05 0.05
N GLY A 238 6.71 -22.25 0.41
CA GLY A 238 5.35 -22.72 0.71
C GLY A 238 4.72 -23.46 -0.47
N ILE A 239 4.90 -22.95 -1.69
CA ILE A 239 4.42 -23.64 -2.91
C ILE A 239 5.16 -24.97 -3.13
N LYS A 240 6.47 -25.03 -2.88
CA LYS A 240 7.21 -26.30 -2.97
C LYS A 240 6.74 -27.30 -1.93
N LYS A 241 6.55 -26.87 -0.68
CA LYS A 241 6.04 -27.69 0.43
C LYS A 241 4.66 -28.26 0.10
N LEU A 242 3.74 -27.43 -0.42
CA LEU A 242 2.38 -27.83 -0.82
C LEU A 242 2.38 -29.02 -1.79
N PHE A 243 3.34 -29.07 -2.72
CA PHE A 243 3.48 -30.16 -3.68
C PHE A 243 4.50 -31.22 -3.28
N ASN A 244 4.87 -31.33 -2.00
CA ASN A 244 5.87 -32.26 -1.48
C ASN A 244 7.18 -32.24 -2.29
N TYR A 245 7.61 -31.04 -2.69
CA TYR A 245 8.80 -30.83 -3.51
C TYR A 245 8.81 -31.56 -4.86
N ASN A 246 7.63 -31.93 -5.38
CA ASN A 246 7.51 -32.47 -6.73
C ASN A 246 7.71 -31.35 -7.77
N GLU A 247 8.89 -31.33 -8.38
CA GLU A 247 9.30 -30.30 -9.34
C GLU A 247 8.29 -30.12 -10.47
N ARG A 248 7.73 -31.20 -11.02
CA ARG A 248 6.79 -31.11 -12.14
C ARG A 248 5.53 -30.30 -11.78
N LEU A 249 5.11 -30.34 -10.52
CA LEU A 249 3.89 -29.70 -10.05
C LEU A 249 4.13 -28.25 -9.62
N TYR A 250 5.20 -27.96 -8.87
CA TYR A 250 5.44 -26.61 -8.36
C TYR A 250 6.12 -25.68 -9.37
N LYS A 251 6.92 -26.22 -10.30
CA LYS A 251 7.82 -25.45 -11.16
C LYS A 251 7.08 -24.38 -11.98
N PRO A 252 5.95 -24.66 -12.64
CA PRO A 252 5.23 -23.65 -13.42
C PRO A 252 4.88 -22.39 -12.63
N TYR A 253 4.54 -22.51 -11.34
CA TYR A 253 4.20 -21.38 -10.49
C TYR A 253 5.45 -20.66 -9.98
N THR A 254 6.45 -21.42 -9.50
CA THR A 254 7.66 -20.83 -8.93
C THR A 254 8.52 -20.12 -9.99
N GLU A 255 8.42 -20.52 -11.26
CA GLU A 255 9.06 -19.83 -12.39
C GLU A 255 8.42 -18.48 -12.67
N ILE A 256 7.08 -18.38 -12.68
CA ILE A 256 6.37 -17.09 -12.80
C ILE A 256 6.80 -16.13 -11.69
N ILE A 257 6.81 -16.61 -10.44
CA ILE A 257 7.22 -15.82 -9.27
C ILE A 257 8.68 -15.36 -9.41
N LYS A 258 9.57 -16.28 -9.78
CA LYS A 258 10.99 -15.98 -9.98
C LYS A 258 11.20 -14.96 -11.11
N GLN A 259 10.52 -15.12 -12.23
CA GLN A 259 10.63 -14.23 -13.37
C GLN A 259 10.19 -12.81 -12.99
N ARG A 260 9.03 -12.65 -12.34
CA ARG A 260 8.53 -11.35 -11.88
C ARG A 260 9.45 -10.72 -10.84
N TRP A 261 10.00 -11.51 -9.91
CA TRP A 261 11.00 -11.06 -8.96
C TRP A 261 12.26 -10.52 -9.67
N ASP A 262 12.92 -11.36 -10.47
CA ASP A 262 14.23 -11.05 -11.04
C ASP A 262 14.15 -9.93 -12.11
N GLN A 263 13.06 -9.86 -12.87
CA GLN A 263 12.92 -8.89 -13.97
C GLN A 263 12.31 -7.55 -13.54
N GLN A 264 11.46 -7.53 -12.50
CA GLN A 264 10.69 -6.34 -12.16
C GLN A 264 11.04 -5.82 -10.77
N LEU A 265 10.78 -6.61 -9.72
CA LEU A 265 10.78 -6.11 -8.35
C LEU A 265 12.16 -6.05 -7.70
N LYS A 266 13.03 -7.03 -7.95
CA LYS A 266 14.33 -7.13 -7.27
C LYS A 266 15.20 -5.92 -7.61
N LYS A 267 15.59 -5.19 -6.56
CA LYS A 267 16.48 -4.01 -6.58
C LYS A 267 17.44 -4.09 -5.40
N SER A 268 18.55 -3.36 -5.47
CA SER A 268 19.58 -3.36 -4.43
C SER A 268 19.02 -2.95 -3.05
N ILE A 269 18.04 -2.03 -2.99
CA ILE A 269 17.34 -1.67 -1.74
C ILE A 269 16.65 -2.86 -1.07
N HIS A 270 16.05 -3.80 -1.82
CA HIS A 270 15.42 -4.99 -1.25
C HIS A 270 16.45 -5.97 -0.69
N SER A 271 17.60 -6.13 -1.37
CA SER A 271 18.72 -6.93 -0.86
C SER A 271 19.33 -6.31 0.40
N ALA A 272 19.50 -4.99 0.42
CA ALA A 272 20.03 -4.27 1.56
C ALA A 272 19.08 -4.36 2.76
N ALA A 273 17.78 -4.17 2.54
CA ALA A 273 16.77 -4.30 3.59
C ALA A 273 16.74 -5.71 4.19
N TYR A 274 16.85 -6.76 3.36
CA TYR A 274 16.98 -8.14 3.83
C TYR A 274 18.21 -8.34 4.70
N TRP A 275 19.37 -7.91 4.22
CA TRP A 275 20.64 -8.08 4.93
C TRP A 275 20.66 -7.31 6.26
N LEU A 276 20.09 -6.11 6.29
CA LEU A 276 20.02 -5.28 7.50
C LEU A 276 18.95 -5.75 8.50
N ASN A 277 18.07 -6.68 8.13
CA ASN A 277 17.04 -7.17 9.04
C ASN A 277 17.65 -8.16 10.06
N PRO A 278 17.64 -7.85 11.38
CA PRO A 278 18.29 -8.69 12.38
C PRO A 278 17.63 -10.07 12.53
N CYS A 279 16.33 -10.21 12.24
CA CYS A 279 15.67 -11.52 12.18
C CYS A 279 16.36 -12.45 11.20
N PHE A 280 16.76 -11.93 10.04
CA PHE A 280 17.29 -12.72 8.93
C PHE A 280 18.80 -12.84 9.03
N GLN A 281 19.50 -11.74 9.33
CA GLN A 281 20.95 -11.74 9.48
C GLN A 281 21.44 -12.74 10.53
N TYR A 282 20.63 -12.98 11.57
CA TYR A 282 20.97 -13.88 12.67
C TYR A 282 20.22 -15.23 12.63
N ASP A 283 19.51 -15.52 11.54
CA ASP A 283 19.00 -16.85 11.25
C ASP A 283 20.14 -17.73 10.70
N GLN A 284 20.73 -18.54 11.57
CA GLN A 284 21.88 -19.39 11.21
C GLN A 284 21.54 -20.49 10.20
N GLU A 285 20.27 -20.88 10.10
CA GLU A 285 19.84 -22.00 9.26
C GLU A 285 19.46 -21.55 7.85
N ASN A 286 18.79 -20.40 7.74
CA ASN A 286 18.16 -19.98 6.48
C ASN A 286 18.75 -18.71 5.85
N PHE A 287 19.75 -18.08 6.48
CA PHE A 287 20.32 -16.84 5.94
C PHE A 287 20.92 -17.00 4.54
N CYS A 288 20.52 -16.11 3.64
CA CYS A 288 20.93 -16.13 2.24
C CYS A 288 22.23 -15.36 2.03
N ASN A 289 23.37 -16.04 2.14
CA ASN A 289 24.69 -15.44 1.95
C ASN A 289 25.16 -15.40 0.47
N LYS A 290 24.25 -15.09 -0.47
CA LYS A 290 24.59 -15.05 -1.90
C LYS A 290 25.32 -13.76 -2.26
N PRO A 291 26.28 -13.78 -3.22
CA PRO A 291 27.02 -12.58 -3.63
C PRO A 291 26.13 -11.42 -4.08
N ASN A 292 24.97 -11.71 -4.67
CA ASN A 292 24.02 -10.69 -5.11
C ASN A 292 23.27 -9.98 -3.97
N VAL A 293 23.20 -10.57 -2.76
CA VAL A 293 22.65 -9.92 -1.58
C VAL A 293 23.66 -8.88 -1.09
N ILE A 294 24.90 -9.31 -0.83
CA ILE A 294 25.98 -8.42 -0.39
C ILE A 294 26.28 -7.33 -1.42
N GLY A 295 26.33 -7.68 -2.72
CA GLY A 295 26.49 -6.71 -3.80
C GLY A 295 25.40 -5.64 -3.77
N GLY A 296 24.15 -6.02 -3.50
CA GLY A 296 23.06 -5.08 -3.32
C GLY A 296 23.22 -4.16 -2.09
N VAL A 297 23.82 -4.65 -0.99
CA VAL A 297 24.16 -3.80 0.15
C VAL A 297 25.19 -2.75 -0.26
N MET A 298 26.24 -3.18 -0.96
CA MET A 298 27.31 -2.29 -1.43
C MET A 298 26.79 -1.23 -2.40
N ASP A 299 25.94 -1.62 -3.36
CA ASP A 299 25.29 -0.67 -4.29
C ASP A 299 24.51 0.42 -3.53
N VAL A 300 23.80 0.03 -2.46
CA VAL A 300 23.01 0.97 -1.66
C VAL A 300 23.89 1.88 -0.81
N ILE A 301 24.98 1.37 -0.24
CA ILE A 301 25.98 2.19 0.44
C ILE A 301 26.56 3.20 -0.56
N ASP A 302 26.89 2.76 -1.77
CA ASP A 302 27.48 3.62 -2.78
C ASP A 302 26.54 4.72 -3.26
N GLN A 303 25.25 4.42 -3.36
CA GLN A 303 24.23 5.37 -3.78
C GLN A 303 23.84 6.32 -2.65
N LYS A 304 23.56 5.81 -1.44
CA LYS A 304 22.94 6.60 -0.36
C LYS A 304 23.89 7.29 0.60
N VAL A 305 25.05 6.70 0.85
CA VAL A 305 25.94 7.22 1.89
C VAL A 305 26.79 8.32 1.28
N LEU A 306 26.35 9.57 1.46
CA LEU A 306 27.04 10.76 0.94
C LEU A 306 28.39 11.00 1.62
N LYS A 307 28.49 10.68 2.92
CA LYS A 307 29.71 10.80 3.74
C LYS A 307 29.81 9.58 4.65
N GLY A 308 31.01 9.09 4.91
CA GLY A 308 31.24 7.98 5.82
C GLY A 308 31.06 6.58 5.21
N LYS A 309 31.31 6.42 3.90
CA LYS A 309 31.14 5.13 3.20
C LYS A 309 32.03 4.03 3.79
N ILE A 310 33.31 4.34 4.01
CA ILE A 310 34.31 3.39 4.51
C ILE A 310 33.96 2.98 5.94
N GLU A 311 33.54 3.94 6.77
CA GLU A 311 33.07 3.72 8.13
C GLU A 311 31.82 2.83 8.14
N THR A 312 30.83 3.13 7.30
CA THR A 312 29.62 2.30 7.12
C THR A 312 29.99 0.87 6.73
N MET A 313 30.90 0.68 5.77
CA MET A 313 31.38 -0.64 5.35
C MET A 313 32.12 -1.37 6.47
N ASN A 314 33.00 -0.68 7.21
CA ASN A 314 33.73 -1.26 8.32
C ASN A 314 32.81 -1.68 9.47
N GLU A 315 31.73 -0.94 9.69
CA GLU A 315 30.71 -1.24 10.69
C GLU A 315 29.84 -2.46 10.32
N MET A 316 29.75 -2.84 9.03
CA MET A 316 29.03 -4.05 8.60
C MET A 316 29.52 -5.31 9.31
N ARG A 317 30.83 -5.41 9.59
CA ARG A 317 31.40 -6.54 10.34
C ARG A 317 30.86 -6.60 11.77
N LEU A 318 30.62 -5.45 12.39
CA LEU A 318 30.13 -5.39 13.77
C LEU A 318 28.74 -5.99 13.85
N PHE A 319 27.87 -5.60 12.91
CA PHE A 319 26.52 -6.15 12.82
C PHE A 319 26.54 -7.63 12.46
N ARG A 320 27.23 -8.01 11.37
CA ARG A 320 27.29 -9.41 10.89
C ARG A 320 27.81 -10.37 11.94
N ASP A 321 28.90 -10.00 12.63
CA ASP A 321 29.62 -10.87 13.55
C ASP A 321 29.14 -10.71 15.00
N ARG A 322 28.03 -9.98 15.22
CA ARG A 322 27.45 -9.67 16.54
C ARG A 322 28.47 -9.10 17.53
N LEU A 323 29.28 -8.14 17.10
CA LEU A 323 30.27 -7.46 17.94
C LEU A 323 29.68 -6.19 18.58
N GLY A 324 30.26 -5.77 19.71
CA GLY A 324 29.82 -4.57 20.41
C GLY A 324 28.38 -4.68 20.91
N SER A 325 27.56 -3.68 20.61
CA SER A 325 26.15 -3.61 21.00
C SER A 325 25.29 -4.79 20.53
N PHE A 326 25.61 -5.33 19.35
CA PHE A 326 24.90 -6.45 18.74
C PHE A 326 25.15 -7.79 19.42
N GLY A 327 26.22 -7.90 20.23
CA GLY A 327 26.57 -9.12 20.95
C GLY A 327 25.77 -9.34 22.23
N ARG A 328 25.00 -8.34 22.68
CA ARG A 328 24.21 -8.41 23.92
C ARG A 328 23.05 -9.41 23.78
N ASP A 329 22.76 -10.14 24.86
CA ASP A 329 21.65 -11.11 24.88
C ASP A 329 20.29 -10.46 24.60
N LEU A 330 20.08 -9.23 25.07
CA LEU A 330 18.88 -8.45 24.77
C LEU A 330 18.74 -8.15 23.27
N ALA A 331 19.84 -7.84 22.58
CA ALA A 331 19.80 -7.58 21.13
C ALA A 331 19.45 -8.87 20.37
N TYR A 332 19.97 -10.01 20.80
CA TYR A 332 19.66 -11.29 20.15
C TYR A 332 18.22 -11.74 20.41
N SER A 333 17.73 -11.65 21.65
CA SER A 333 16.38 -12.08 22.01
C SER A 333 15.26 -11.17 21.49
N SER A 334 15.52 -9.87 21.32
CA SER A 334 14.53 -8.90 20.83
C SER A 334 14.38 -8.87 19.30
N ARG A 335 15.27 -9.55 18.55
CA ARG A 335 15.35 -9.43 17.09
C ARG A 335 14.05 -9.76 16.36
N GLU A 336 13.31 -10.76 16.84
CA GLU A 336 12.03 -11.23 16.27
C GLU A 336 10.80 -10.51 16.86
N VAL A 337 11.00 -9.77 17.95
CA VAL A 337 9.92 -9.09 18.68
C VAL A 337 9.80 -7.63 18.25
N LEU A 338 10.93 -6.96 18.05
CA LEU A 338 10.98 -5.56 17.65
C LEU A 338 10.91 -5.41 16.14
N GLN A 339 10.37 -4.26 15.68
CA GLN A 339 10.49 -3.91 14.28
C GLN A 339 11.97 -3.67 13.92
N PRO A 340 12.43 -4.01 12.71
CA PRO A 340 13.83 -3.93 12.36
C PRO A 340 14.43 -2.54 12.57
N ASP A 341 13.74 -1.48 12.16
CA ASP A 341 14.21 -0.11 12.34
C ASP A 341 14.26 0.32 13.82
N GLU A 342 13.29 -0.09 14.64
CA GLU A 342 13.30 0.12 16.09
C GLU A 342 14.43 -0.65 16.78
N TRP A 343 14.66 -1.90 16.37
CA TRP A 343 15.76 -2.72 16.84
C TRP A 343 17.10 -2.02 16.57
N TRP A 344 17.26 -1.45 15.36
CA TRP A 344 18.44 -0.66 15.03
C TRP A 344 18.58 0.60 15.89
N ARG A 345 17.49 1.31 16.21
CA ARG A 345 17.56 2.48 17.12
C ARG A 345 18.09 2.10 18.50
N LEU A 346 17.67 0.96 19.04
CA LEU A 346 18.04 0.52 20.39
C LEU A 346 19.42 -0.15 20.45
N HIS A 347 19.76 -0.95 19.45
CA HIS A 347 20.93 -1.83 19.49
C HIS A 347 22.04 -1.43 18.52
N GLY A 348 21.84 -0.43 17.65
CA GLY A 348 22.79 -0.02 16.61
C GLY A 348 23.93 0.89 17.06
N TYR A 349 24.02 1.29 18.33
CA TYR A 349 24.92 2.37 18.78
C TYR A 349 26.43 2.07 18.66
N SER A 350 26.86 0.81 18.50
CA SER A 350 28.26 0.49 18.17
C SER A 350 28.61 0.68 16.69
N ALA A 351 27.62 0.94 15.84
CA ALA A 351 27.75 1.12 14.40
C ALA A 351 26.92 2.33 13.93
N PRO A 352 27.27 3.57 14.32
CA PRO A 352 26.43 4.75 14.11
C PRO A 352 26.15 5.07 12.63
N HIS A 353 27.10 4.83 11.72
CA HIS A 353 26.90 5.10 10.29
C HIS A 353 25.96 4.08 9.66
N LEU A 354 26.19 2.80 9.94
CA LEU A 354 25.35 1.70 9.49
C LEU A 354 23.95 1.76 10.12
N GLN A 355 23.85 2.13 11.40
CA GLN A 355 22.58 2.33 12.10
C GLN A 355 21.72 3.37 11.38
N LYS A 356 22.30 4.51 10.99
CA LYS A 356 21.59 5.55 10.24
C LYS A 356 21.06 5.00 8.90
N LEU A 357 21.91 4.29 8.16
CA LEU A 357 21.51 3.68 6.89
C LEU A 357 20.42 2.62 7.06
N ALA A 358 20.54 1.77 8.08
CA ALA A 358 19.61 0.71 8.37
C ALA A 358 18.22 1.24 8.72
N ILE A 359 18.15 2.24 9.61
CA ILE A 359 16.89 2.91 9.96
C ILE A 359 16.29 3.54 8.69
N GLN A 360 17.08 4.22 7.87
CA GLN A 360 16.59 4.81 6.62
C GLN A 360 15.99 3.78 5.65
N ILE A 361 16.58 2.59 5.52
CA ILE A 361 16.10 1.57 4.57
C ILE A 361 14.92 0.78 5.15
N LEU A 362 15.01 0.37 6.42
CA LEU A 362 14.05 -0.52 7.05
C LEU A 362 12.76 0.18 7.44
N SER A 363 12.78 1.51 7.61
CA SER A 363 11.59 2.33 7.84
C SER A 363 10.80 2.68 6.56
N GLN A 364 11.01 1.97 5.45
CA GLN A 364 10.33 2.28 4.18
C GLN A 364 9.18 1.29 3.89
N THR A 365 8.18 1.77 3.15
CA THR A 365 7.15 0.92 2.54
C THR A 365 7.64 0.40 1.19
N ALA A 366 7.12 -0.76 0.75
CA ALA A 366 7.48 -1.34 -0.55
C ALA A 366 6.39 -1.18 -1.63
N SER A 367 5.27 -0.56 -1.29
CA SER A 367 4.08 -0.47 -2.15
C SER A 367 3.61 0.97 -2.31
N SER A 368 2.99 1.26 -3.46
CA SER A 368 2.22 2.49 -3.72
C SER A 368 0.71 2.29 -3.53
N SER A 369 0.25 1.13 -3.04
CA SER A 369 -1.19 0.81 -2.95
C SER A 369 -1.97 1.69 -1.98
N GLY A 370 -1.31 2.37 -1.04
CA GLY A 370 -1.91 3.46 -0.27
C GLY A 370 -2.47 4.59 -1.15
N CYS A 371 -1.92 4.81 -2.35
CA CYS A 371 -2.47 5.74 -3.34
C CYS A 371 -3.83 5.30 -3.89
N GLU A 372 -4.15 3.99 -3.86
CA GLU A 372 -5.37 3.44 -4.46
C GLU A 372 -6.62 3.48 -3.57
N ARG A 373 -6.44 3.55 -2.25
CA ARG A 373 -7.50 3.28 -1.25
C ARG A 373 -8.60 4.34 -1.18
N ASN A 374 -8.47 5.41 -1.97
CA ASN A 374 -9.37 6.56 -1.96
C ASN A 374 -10.06 6.85 -3.30
N TRP A 375 -9.82 6.07 -4.37
CA TRP A 375 -10.40 6.41 -5.67
C TRP A 375 -11.93 6.52 -5.67
N SER A 376 -12.63 5.78 -4.81
CA SER A 376 -14.09 5.91 -4.62
C SER A 376 -14.50 7.23 -3.95
N VAL A 377 -13.69 7.74 -3.01
CA VAL A 377 -13.88 9.06 -2.38
C VAL A 377 -13.61 10.16 -3.39
N PHE A 378 -12.55 10.02 -4.20
CA PHE A 378 -12.28 10.92 -5.32
C PHE A 378 -13.44 10.92 -6.32
N GLU A 379 -13.97 9.75 -6.71
CA GLU A 379 -15.13 9.70 -7.60
C GLU A 379 -16.33 10.45 -7.00
N ARG A 380 -16.62 10.26 -5.69
CA ARG A 380 -17.70 10.97 -4.98
C ARG A 380 -17.48 12.48 -4.96
N ILE A 381 -16.28 12.95 -4.61
CA ILE A 381 -15.92 14.37 -4.55
C ILE A 381 -15.90 15.01 -5.96
N HIS A 382 -15.45 14.27 -6.98
CA HIS A 382 -15.36 14.72 -8.38
C HIS A 382 -16.62 14.41 -9.22
N THR A 383 -17.75 14.00 -8.64
CA THR A 383 -19.02 13.81 -9.38
C THR A 383 -19.72 15.15 -9.71
N LYS A 384 -20.53 15.17 -10.79
CA LYS A 384 -21.20 16.36 -11.37
C LYS A 384 -22.12 17.15 -10.41
N ARG A 385 -22.39 16.66 -9.19
CA ARG A 385 -23.22 17.40 -8.21
C ARG A 385 -22.50 18.65 -7.66
N ARG A 386 -21.18 18.75 -7.82
CA ARG A 386 -20.32 19.83 -7.27
C ARG A 386 -19.56 20.61 -8.36
N ASN A 387 -20.25 21.01 -9.43
CA ASN A 387 -19.69 21.66 -10.63
C ASN A 387 -19.19 23.12 -10.45
N ARG A 388 -18.87 23.59 -9.24
CA ARG A 388 -18.49 25.00 -8.99
C ARG A 388 -17.34 25.21 -8.00
N LEU A 389 -16.60 24.16 -7.63
CA LEU A 389 -15.39 24.35 -6.84
C LEU A 389 -14.23 24.68 -7.79
N GLU A 390 -13.54 25.79 -7.51
CA GLU A 390 -12.25 26.11 -8.12
C GLU A 390 -11.28 24.95 -7.87
N HIS A 391 -10.47 24.58 -8.87
CA HIS A 391 -9.63 23.36 -8.84
C HIS A 391 -8.74 23.29 -7.58
N GLN A 392 -8.33 24.44 -7.05
CA GLN A 392 -7.55 24.56 -5.81
C GLN A 392 -8.34 24.12 -4.57
N ARG A 393 -9.57 24.62 -4.38
CA ARG A 393 -10.44 24.23 -3.25
C ARG A 393 -10.75 22.73 -3.23
N LEU A 394 -10.86 22.13 -4.40
CA LEU A 394 -11.08 20.68 -4.53
C LEU A 394 -9.88 19.88 -4.02
N ASN A 395 -8.67 20.30 -4.39
CA ASN A 395 -7.43 19.69 -3.93
C ASN A 395 -7.26 19.84 -2.40
N ASP A 396 -7.62 21.00 -1.85
CA ASP A 396 -7.57 21.25 -0.41
C ASP A 396 -8.56 20.36 0.35
N LEU A 397 -9.80 20.22 -0.14
CA LEU A 397 -10.80 19.33 0.46
C LEU A 397 -10.35 17.87 0.46
N VAL A 398 -9.80 17.40 -0.67
CA VAL A 398 -9.23 16.05 -0.78
C VAL A 398 -8.08 15.87 0.22
N TYR A 399 -7.20 16.87 0.33
CA TYR A 399 -6.06 16.84 1.24
C TYR A 399 -6.52 16.71 2.70
N VAL A 400 -7.42 17.58 3.14
CA VAL A 400 -7.94 17.60 4.52
C VAL A 400 -8.68 16.30 4.82
N TYR A 401 -9.62 15.90 3.96
CA TYR A 401 -10.40 14.68 4.15
C TYR A 401 -9.49 13.46 4.25
N TYR A 402 -8.50 13.33 3.36
CA TYR A 402 -7.67 12.16 3.35
C TYR A 402 -6.73 12.10 4.56
N ASN A 403 -6.07 13.21 4.90
CA ASN A 403 -5.17 13.24 6.06
C ASN A 403 -5.94 13.06 7.39
N LEU A 404 -7.17 13.57 7.52
CA LEU A 404 -8.04 13.27 8.66
C LEU A 404 -8.41 11.79 8.74
N ARG A 405 -8.72 11.16 7.60
CA ARG A 405 -8.99 9.72 7.53
C ARG A 405 -7.77 8.89 7.94
N LEU A 406 -6.57 9.28 7.49
CA LEU A 406 -5.31 8.63 7.86
C LEU A 406 -5.03 8.78 9.37
N LYS A 407 -5.23 9.98 9.92
CA LYS A 407 -5.12 10.26 11.35
C LYS A 407 -6.10 9.41 12.17
N ASN A 408 -7.37 9.38 11.80
CA ASN A 408 -8.38 8.56 12.49
C ASN A 408 -8.05 7.07 12.45
N ARG A 409 -7.53 6.56 11.32
CA ARG A 409 -7.08 5.18 11.23
C ARG A 409 -5.95 4.89 12.21
N PHE A 410 -4.98 5.80 12.32
CA PHE A 410 -3.84 5.65 13.22
C PHE A 410 -4.25 5.59 14.70
N TYR A 411 -5.21 6.43 15.13
CA TYR A 411 -5.64 6.48 16.53
C TYR A 411 -6.70 5.42 16.90
N ASN A 412 -7.62 5.09 15.98
CA ASN A 412 -8.84 4.34 16.34
C ASN A 412 -8.81 2.85 15.93
N LYS A 413 -7.84 2.40 15.11
CA LYS A 413 -7.78 0.99 14.68
C LYS A 413 -6.62 0.24 15.33
N LYS A 414 -6.94 -0.61 16.31
CA LYS A 414 -6.06 -1.72 16.71
C LYS A 414 -6.54 -2.99 16.01
N ARG A 415 -5.80 -3.46 15.01
CA ARG A 415 -6.04 -4.79 14.42
C ARG A 415 -5.82 -5.87 15.50
N ILE A 416 -6.62 -6.93 15.44
CA ILE A 416 -6.51 -8.09 16.36
C ILE A 416 -5.33 -9.00 15.98
N TYR A 417 -4.65 -8.74 14.86
CA TYR A 417 -3.55 -9.57 14.32
C TYR A 417 -2.31 -8.75 13.94
N ASP A 418 -1.14 -9.40 13.88
CA ASP A 418 0.11 -8.77 13.44
C ASP A 418 0.13 -8.54 11.92
N PRO A 419 0.21 -7.27 11.44
CA PRO A 419 0.24 -6.98 10.01
C PRO A 419 1.52 -7.45 9.29
N ILE A 420 2.56 -7.84 10.02
CA ILE A 420 3.89 -8.21 9.49
C ILE A 420 4.24 -9.67 9.77
N ASP A 421 3.26 -10.55 10.01
CA ASP A 421 3.47 -11.99 10.21
C ASP A 421 4.07 -12.68 8.96
N TYR A 422 5.39 -12.54 8.82
CA TYR A 422 6.17 -13.10 7.72
C TYR A 422 6.48 -14.58 7.96
N ALA A 423 6.47 -15.00 9.23
CA ALA A 423 6.81 -16.36 9.65
C ALA A 423 5.81 -17.36 9.09
N CYS A 424 4.53 -17.01 9.07
CA CYS A 424 3.49 -17.87 8.53
C CYS A 424 3.32 -17.78 7.01
N ILE A 425 4.13 -17.00 6.26
CA ILE A 425 3.97 -16.88 4.79
C ILE A 425 3.93 -18.25 4.12
N ASP A 426 4.80 -19.18 4.50
CA ASP A 426 4.91 -20.50 3.88
C ASP A 426 3.93 -21.56 4.42
N GLU A 427 3.05 -21.20 5.35
CA GLU A 427 1.98 -22.06 5.84
C GLU A 427 0.76 -22.07 4.90
N THR A 428 -0.14 -23.06 5.05
CA THR A 428 -1.36 -23.17 4.24
C THR A 428 -2.65 -22.91 5.05
N ASN A 429 -2.55 -22.40 6.28
CA ASN A 429 -3.70 -22.16 7.16
C ASN A 429 -4.40 -20.82 6.91
N PHE A 430 -5.65 -20.70 7.35
CA PHE A 430 -6.62 -19.60 7.17
C PHE A 430 -6.04 -18.19 6.96
N TRP A 431 -6.44 -17.53 5.87
CA TRP A 431 -6.08 -16.13 5.60
C TRP A 431 -7.27 -15.19 5.48
N VAL A 432 -8.52 -15.55 5.17
CA VAL A 432 -9.57 -14.52 5.03
C VAL A 432 -9.87 -13.87 6.39
N VAL A 433 -9.57 -12.59 6.55
CA VAL A 433 -9.91 -11.81 7.75
C VAL A 433 -10.78 -10.66 7.28
N ASP A 434 -11.86 -10.39 8.00
CA ASP A 434 -12.76 -9.28 7.69
C ASP A 434 -11.96 -7.97 7.69
N ASP A 435 -12.12 -7.19 6.61
CA ASP A 435 -11.57 -5.84 6.56
C ASP A 435 -12.51 -4.96 7.37
N ASP A 436 -12.09 -4.53 8.55
CA ASP A 436 -12.86 -3.57 9.35
C ASP A 436 -13.17 -2.37 8.46
N GLN A 437 -14.45 -2.14 8.16
CA GLN A 437 -14.88 -0.99 7.37
C GLN A 437 -14.23 0.27 7.94
N ALA A 438 -13.57 1.06 7.10
CA ALA A 438 -13.10 2.37 7.53
C ALA A 438 -14.33 3.20 7.86
N ALA A 439 -14.35 3.84 9.04
CA ALA A 439 -15.35 4.87 9.30
C ALA A 439 -15.29 5.88 8.15
N GLU A 440 -16.37 5.94 7.36
CA GLU A 440 -16.52 7.00 6.38
C GLU A 440 -16.78 8.28 7.17
N LEU A 441 -15.89 9.26 7.03
CA LEU A 441 -16.14 10.60 7.53
C LEU A 441 -17.27 11.20 6.68
N ASP A 442 -18.22 11.89 7.31
CA ASP A 442 -19.27 12.55 6.57
C ASP A 442 -18.68 13.76 5.81
N VAL A 443 -18.60 13.61 4.49
CA VAL A 443 -18.09 14.64 3.59
C VAL A 443 -18.98 15.88 3.62
N GLU A 444 -20.28 15.75 3.93
CA GLU A 444 -21.22 16.87 4.00
C GLU A 444 -21.00 17.70 5.27
N GLU A 445 -20.73 17.06 6.41
CA GLU A 445 -20.40 17.72 7.68
C GLU A 445 -19.08 18.51 7.59
N LEU A 446 -18.05 17.93 6.97
CA LEU A 446 -16.76 18.59 6.72
C LEU A 446 -16.87 19.79 5.77
N GLU A 447 -17.76 19.73 4.77
CA GLU A 447 -18.07 20.87 3.90
C GLU A 447 -18.74 22.00 4.70
N ASN A 448 -19.73 21.67 5.53
CA ASN A 448 -20.46 22.65 6.34
C ASN A 448 -19.53 23.40 7.30
N LEU A 449 -18.56 22.70 7.91
CA LEU A 449 -17.53 23.32 8.74
C LEU A 449 -16.63 24.30 7.94
N LEU A 450 -16.28 23.96 6.70
CA LEU A 450 -15.51 24.85 5.81
C LEU A 450 -16.33 26.05 5.31
N TYR A 451 -17.66 25.92 5.24
CA TYR A 451 -18.57 27.02 4.85
C TYR A 451 -18.94 27.95 6.02
N GLU A 452 -18.91 27.48 7.26
CA GLU A 452 -19.17 28.32 8.45
C GLU A 452 -18.01 29.27 8.77
N GLU A 453 -16.75 28.90 8.49
CA GLU A 453 -15.57 29.77 8.70
C GLU A 453 -15.39 30.87 7.63
N GLY A 454 -16.34 31.01 6.69
CA GLY A 454 -16.24 31.88 5.51
C GLY A 454 -16.98 33.23 5.56
N SER A 455 -17.59 33.64 6.68
CA SER A 455 -18.25 34.96 6.76
C SER A 455 -17.25 36.07 7.10
N ILE A 456 -16.34 36.38 6.16
CA ILE A 456 -15.70 37.69 6.10
C ILE A 456 -16.65 38.58 5.28
N PRO A 457 -17.19 39.68 5.83
CA PRO A 457 -18.15 40.50 5.10
C PRO A 457 -17.46 41.14 3.89
N ILE A 458 -18.01 40.86 2.71
CA ILE A 458 -17.67 41.57 1.48
C ILE A 458 -18.20 42.99 1.67
N ASN A 459 -17.33 43.95 1.96
CA ASN A 459 -17.65 45.35 1.70
C ASN A 459 -17.76 45.49 0.18
N GLU A 460 -18.99 45.71 -0.30
CA GLU A 460 -19.26 46.15 -1.65
C GLU A 460 -18.48 47.44 -1.90
N VAL A 461 -17.52 47.38 -2.82
CA VAL A 461 -16.92 48.59 -3.40
C VAL A 461 -17.95 49.13 -4.38
N GLU A 462 -18.85 50.00 -3.91
CA GLU A 462 -19.65 50.84 -4.80
C GLU A 462 -18.73 51.86 -5.48
N GLY A 463 -18.83 51.88 -6.80
CA GLY A 463 -18.06 52.75 -7.67
C GLY A 463 -18.33 54.22 -7.44
N SER A 464 -17.25 54.99 -7.47
CA SER A 464 -17.24 56.45 -7.48
C SER A 464 -18.08 57.02 -8.62
N SER A 465 -19.07 57.85 -8.28
CA SER A 465 -19.73 58.80 -9.17
C SER A 465 -20.05 60.08 -8.37
N SER A 466 -19.24 61.11 -8.64
CA SER A 466 -19.40 62.56 -8.39
C SER A 466 -20.68 63.08 -7.70
N HIS A 467 -20.51 63.81 -6.57
CA HIS A 467 -20.68 65.28 -6.45
C HIS A 467 -21.04 65.71 -5.00
N ILE A 468 -20.17 66.58 -4.45
CA ILE A 468 -20.45 67.87 -3.80
C ILE A 468 -21.21 67.92 -2.45
N ASP A 469 -20.47 68.47 -1.47
CA ASP A 469 -20.78 69.37 -0.35
C ASP A 469 -21.22 68.88 1.06
N ASP A 470 -20.42 69.42 1.99
CA ASP A 470 -20.70 69.98 3.32
C ASP A 470 -20.74 69.15 4.62
N GLU A 471 -19.71 69.45 5.42
CA GLU A 471 -19.68 69.83 6.84
C GLU A 471 -19.91 68.81 7.99
N ASP A 472 -18.97 68.94 8.95
CA ASP A 472 -19.03 68.68 10.40
C ASP A 472 -19.24 67.23 10.88
N GLY A 473 -18.52 66.66 11.85
CA GLY A 473 -17.79 67.22 12.99
C GLY A 473 -18.06 66.32 14.21
N GLY A 474 -17.05 66.01 15.03
CA GLY A 474 -17.20 65.32 16.34
C GLY A 474 -16.94 63.80 16.30
N ASP A 475 -15.78 63.24 16.69
CA ASP A 475 -15.03 63.28 17.96
C ASP A 475 -15.40 62.16 18.95
N MET A 476 -14.32 61.58 19.51
CA MET A 476 -14.17 60.80 20.75
C MET A 476 -14.41 59.27 20.85
N ALA A 477 -13.24 58.63 21.02
CA ALA A 477 -12.82 57.71 22.11
C ALA A 477 -13.34 56.26 22.09
N ARG A 478 -12.48 55.26 21.84
CA ARG A 478 -11.43 54.64 22.70
C ARG A 478 -11.98 53.86 23.90
N GLU A 479 -11.74 52.55 23.87
CA GLU A 479 -11.20 51.65 24.92
C GLU A 479 -11.43 50.21 24.42
N GLY A 480 -10.51 49.25 24.40
CA GLY A 480 -9.22 49.07 25.05
C GLY A 480 -9.11 47.60 25.52
N LEU A 481 -7.89 47.04 25.52
CA LEU A 481 -7.44 45.77 26.13
C LEU A 481 -7.60 44.51 25.24
N ASP A 482 -6.58 43.86 24.68
CA ASP A 482 -5.15 43.64 24.96
C ASP A 482 -4.81 42.50 25.95
N VAL A 483 -3.81 41.72 25.51
CA VAL A 483 -2.85 40.86 26.24
C VAL A 483 -3.18 39.37 26.55
N GLU A 484 -2.49 38.51 25.79
CA GLU A 484 -1.63 37.39 26.21
C GLU A 484 -1.82 36.74 27.60
N ASN A 485 -1.95 35.41 27.62
CA ASN A 485 -1.00 34.48 28.28
C ASN A 485 -1.50 33.04 28.23
N PHE A 486 -0.67 32.10 27.77
CA PHE A 486 -0.13 31.00 28.58
C PHE A 486 0.91 30.22 27.76
N GLY A 487 2.17 30.33 28.18
CA GLY A 487 3.34 29.93 27.43
C GLY A 487 3.74 28.45 27.50
N PHE A 488 4.67 28.11 26.60
CA PHE A 488 5.52 26.93 26.65
C PHE A 488 6.81 27.24 27.44
N PRO A 489 7.36 26.32 28.25
CA PRO A 489 8.67 26.50 28.86
C PRO A 489 9.81 26.42 27.84
N ASN A 490 10.65 27.46 27.86
CA ASN A 490 11.92 27.61 27.16
C ASN A 490 12.96 26.54 27.52
N ALA A 491 13.76 26.15 26.52
CA ALA A 491 15.22 26.13 26.63
C ALA A 491 15.88 26.28 25.24
N HIS A 492 16.03 27.55 24.86
CA HIS A 492 17.10 28.21 24.09
C HIS A 492 18.26 27.36 23.50
N PHE A 493 18.48 27.44 22.16
CA PHE A 493 19.44 28.32 21.40
C PHE A 493 20.91 27.80 21.45
N GLN A 494 21.78 27.89 20.43
CA GLN A 494 21.87 28.67 19.20
C GLN A 494 22.97 28.06 18.28
N SER A 495 22.82 28.19 16.97
CA SER A 495 23.89 27.97 15.97
C SER A 495 24.69 29.26 15.76
N PRO A 496 26.03 29.23 15.66
CA PRO A 496 26.82 30.39 15.25
C PRO A 496 26.98 30.45 13.73
N TYR A 497 27.44 31.61 13.25
CA TYR A 497 27.83 32.00 11.88
C TYR A 497 26.74 32.65 11.03
N SER A 498 26.70 33.99 11.07
CA SER A 498 26.96 34.77 9.87
C SER A 498 27.30 36.23 10.19
N ASN A 499 28.29 36.73 9.45
CA ASN A 499 28.47 38.12 8.99
C ASN A 499 29.28 39.10 9.84
N PHE A 500 30.53 39.26 9.38
CA PHE A 500 31.25 40.54 9.28
C PHE A 500 30.45 41.57 8.46
N PRO A 501 30.71 42.87 8.71
CA PRO A 501 31.19 43.70 7.60
C PRO A 501 32.33 44.66 7.97
N ASN A 502 33.19 44.89 6.97
CA ASN A 502 33.91 46.11 6.58
C ASN A 502 34.51 47.02 7.65
N GLU A 503 35.84 46.97 7.79
CA GLU A 503 36.77 48.03 7.35
C GLU A 503 38.17 47.45 7.12
#